data_AF-A0A9W7ZJF7-F1
#
_entry.id   AF-A0A9W7ZJF7-F1
#
_cell.length_a   1.000
_cell.length_b   1.000
_cell.length_c   1.000
_cell.angle_alpha   90.00
_cell.angle_beta   90.00
_cell.angle_gamma   90.00
#
_symmetry.space_group_name_H-M   'P 1'
#
loop_
_entity.id
_entity.type
_entity.pdbx_description
1 polymer ?
#
loop_
_entity_poly.entity_id
_entity_poly.type
_entity_poly.pdbx_seq_one_letter_code
_entity_poly.pdbx_strand_id
1 'polypeptide(L)'
;KQDMEVEDLYKTIGWPLYRKYGHAFDAFKLAITEPEKVFEGLEFSEQVREELLSNIRRRLTPQPIKIRADIEVSCFGYQGIEAVKKALKAGEACSTEEVPIKIRLVAPPMYVMTTNSLDKAAAIETLETAISNIEQTIVANQGTLTVIMKPKAVSETDERELADLMARVERENAEISGDDDRSDEE
;
A
#
# COMPACT_ATOMS: atom_id res chain seq x y z
N LYS A 1 18.35 -14.76 25.79
CA LYS A 1 19.75 -15.08 25.39
C LYS A 1 20.03 -16.50 25.84
N GLN A 2 19.85 -17.47 24.94
CA GLN A 2 20.34 -18.82 25.17
C GLN A 2 21.81 -18.87 24.80
N ASP A 3 22.62 -19.48 25.65
CA ASP A 3 24.06 -19.70 25.48
C ASP A 3 24.28 -20.96 24.62
N MET A 4 23.72 -20.96 23.41
CA MET A 4 23.90 -22.04 22.45
C MET A 4 24.90 -21.59 21.39
N GLU A 5 25.90 -22.44 21.12
CA GLU A 5 26.84 -22.19 20.04
C GLU A 5 26.10 -22.18 18.70
N VAL A 6 26.38 -21.17 17.88
CA VAL A 6 25.74 -20.97 16.58
C VAL A 6 25.94 -22.20 15.69
N GLU A 7 27.09 -22.87 15.81
CA GLU A 7 27.43 -24.06 15.06
C GLU A 7 26.48 -25.24 15.34
N ASP A 8 26.08 -25.44 16.60
CA ASP A 8 25.14 -26.49 16.98
C ASP A 8 23.75 -26.24 16.43
N LEU A 9 23.36 -24.96 16.33
CA LEU A 9 22.10 -24.56 15.69
C LEU A 9 22.11 -24.84 14.18
N TYR A 10 23.26 -24.65 13.51
CA TYR A 10 23.41 -25.03 12.10
C TYR A 10 23.41 -26.54 11.88
N LYS A 11 24.03 -27.32 12.78
CA LYS A 11 24.04 -28.79 12.72
C LYS A 11 22.64 -29.38 12.90
N THR A 12 21.88 -28.83 13.84
CA THR A 12 20.54 -29.33 14.20
C THR A 12 19.48 -28.85 13.22
N ILE A 13 19.49 -27.58 12.80
CA ILE A 13 18.41 -26.99 11.98
C ILE A 13 18.86 -26.75 10.55
N GLY A 14 20.00 -26.09 10.35
CA GLY A 14 20.48 -25.67 9.04
C GLY A 14 20.72 -26.84 8.09
N TRP A 15 21.61 -27.78 8.44
CA TRP A 15 22.04 -28.85 7.55
C TRP A 15 20.93 -29.83 7.15
N PRO A 16 20.01 -30.25 8.05
CA PRO A 16 18.87 -31.07 7.64
C PRO A 16 17.93 -30.34 6.67
N LEU A 17 17.69 -29.03 6.87
CA LEU A 17 16.88 -28.23 5.95
C LEU A 17 17.54 -28.11 4.57
N TYR A 18 18.86 -27.91 4.52
CA TYR A 18 19.63 -27.91 3.27
C TYR A 18 19.55 -29.27 2.55
N ARG A 19 19.58 -30.39 3.28
CA ARG A 19 19.46 -31.73 2.67
C ARG A 19 18.06 -32.04 2.16
N LYS A 20 17.01 -31.57 2.84
CA LYS A 20 15.60 -31.86 2.50
C LYS A 20 15.08 -30.98 1.35
N TYR A 21 15.45 -29.71 1.33
CA TYR A 21 14.91 -28.72 0.38
C TYR A 21 15.95 -28.13 -0.57
N GLY A 22 17.21 -28.58 -0.52
CA GLY A 22 18.32 -28.05 -1.32
C GLY A 22 18.88 -26.74 -0.77
N HIS A 23 18.02 -25.77 -0.48
CA HIS A 23 18.38 -24.52 0.18
C HIS A 23 17.50 -24.25 1.41
N ALA A 24 18.15 -23.90 2.53
CA ALA A 24 17.43 -23.53 3.75
C ALA A 24 16.52 -22.30 3.57
N PHE A 25 16.83 -21.41 2.62
CA PHE A 25 16.01 -20.25 2.32
C PHE A 25 14.61 -20.61 1.81
N ASP A 26 14.51 -21.61 0.93
CA ASP A 26 13.21 -22.06 0.40
C ASP A 26 12.42 -22.82 1.46
N ALA A 27 13.11 -23.56 2.33
CA ALA A 27 12.50 -24.17 3.50
C ALA A 27 11.94 -23.11 4.47
N PHE A 28 12.68 -22.01 4.71
CA PHE A 28 12.20 -20.94 5.58
C PHE A 28 11.04 -20.15 4.98
N LYS A 29 10.95 -20.01 3.65
CA LYS A 29 9.76 -19.46 2.99
C LYS A 29 8.53 -20.34 3.23
N LEU A 30 8.68 -21.65 3.04
CA LEU A 30 7.62 -22.63 3.32
C LEU A 30 7.24 -22.65 4.80
N ALA A 31 8.19 -22.38 5.71
CA ALA A 31 7.93 -22.36 7.14
C ALA A 31 7.02 -21.18 7.58
N ILE A 32 6.83 -20.16 6.74
CA ILE A 32 5.89 -19.06 7.01
C ILE A 32 4.45 -19.58 6.92
N THR A 33 4.15 -20.39 5.90
CA THR A 33 2.82 -20.95 5.63
C THR A 33 2.60 -22.27 6.35
N GLU A 34 3.61 -23.15 6.39
CA GLU A 34 3.53 -24.51 6.92
C GLU A 34 4.73 -24.85 7.83
N PRO A 35 4.84 -24.21 9.01
CA PRO A 35 5.97 -24.40 9.91
C PRO A 35 6.14 -25.85 10.37
N GLU A 36 5.04 -26.56 10.61
CA GLU A 36 5.09 -27.92 11.17
C GLU A 36 5.70 -28.95 10.21
N LYS A 37 5.42 -28.86 8.91
CA LYS A 37 5.97 -29.77 7.89
C LYS A 37 7.45 -29.51 7.60
N VAL A 38 7.88 -28.25 7.73
CA VAL A 38 9.29 -27.88 7.52
C VAL A 38 10.16 -28.34 8.69
N PHE A 39 9.66 -28.20 9.92
CA PHE A 39 10.36 -28.65 11.13
C PHE A 39 10.05 -30.10 11.54
N GLU A 40 9.30 -30.84 10.71
CA GLU A 40 8.96 -32.24 10.97
C GLU A 40 10.21 -33.12 11.00
N GLY A 41 10.47 -33.75 12.15
CA GLY A 41 11.64 -34.60 12.39
C GLY A 41 12.86 -33.87 12.96
N LEU A 42 12.73 -32.60 13.36
CA LEU A 42 13.78 -31.83 14.04
C LEU A 42 13.46 -31.71 15.53
N GLU A 43 14.35 -32.20 16.39
CA GLU A 43 14.25 -32.06 17.85
C GLU A 43 15.09 -30.88 18.32
N PHE A 44 14.42 -29.81 18.76
CA PHE A 44 15.04 -28.64 19.38
C PHE A 44 14.07 -28.00 20.38
N SER A 45 14.58 -27.13 21.25
CA SER A 45 13.78 -26.53 22.32
C SER A 45 12.68 -25.62 21.76
N GLU A 46 11.48 -25.70 22.36
CA GLU A 46 10.30 -24.95 21.94
C GLU A 46 10.53 -23.43 21.97
N GLN A 47 11.37 -22.94 22.88
CA GLN A 47 11.80 -21.55 22.96
C GLN A 47 12.60 -21.11 21.72
N VAL A 48 13.52 -21.95 21.21
CA VAL A 48 14.26 -21.66 19.97
C VAL A 48 13.31 -21.65 18.79
N ARG A 49 12.31 -22.54 18.79
CA ARG A 49 11.29 -22.61 17.73
C ARG A 49 10.48 -21.35 17.61
N GLU A 50 9.98 -20.82 18.73
CA GLU A 50 9.23 -19.56 18.71
C GLU A 50 10.11 -18.38 18.29
N GLU A 51 11.32 -18.27 18.82
CA GLU A 51 12.23 -17.16 18.50
C GLU A 51 12.69 -17.20 17.03
N LEU A 52 12.97 -18.41 16.51
CA LEU A 52 13.31 -18.63 15.10
C LEU A 52 12.12 -18.33 14.18
N LEU A 53 10.92 -18.81 14.49
CA LEU A 53 9.70 -18.52 13.73
C LEU A 53 9.38 -17.02 13.74
N SER A 54 9.56 -16.35 14.88
CA SER A 54 9.40 -14.91 15.00
C SER A 54 10.40 -14.17 14.10
N ASN A 55 11.67 -14.60 14.07
CA ASN A 55 12.68 -14.01 13.18
C ASN A 55 12.39 -14.29 11.70
N ILE A 56 11.99 -15.52 11.37
CA ILE A 56 11.63 -15.92 10.01
C ILE A 56 10.44 -15.10 9.52
N ARG A 57 9.36 -15.02 10.30
CA ARG A 57 8.18 -14.20 9.96
C ARG A 57 8.56 -12.73 9.82
N ARG A 58 9.40 -12.19 10.70
CA ARG A 58 9.82 -10.79 10.62
C ARG A 58 10.67 -10.48 9.39
N ARG A 59 11.53 -11.40 8.93
CA ARG A 59 12.50 -11.16 7.86
C ARG A 59 12.09 -11.67 6.48
N LEU A 60 11.26 -12.71 6.41
CA LEU A 60 10.89 -13.38 5.17
C LEU A 60 9.42 -13.19 4.78
N THR A 61 8.55 -12.70 5.68
CA THR A 61 7.18 -12.35 5.27
C THR A 61 7.26 -11.20 4.26
N PRO A 62 6.70 -11.35 3.05
CA PRO A 62 6.67 -10.27 2.09
C PRO A 62 6.01 -9.07 2.76
N GLN A 63 6.73 -7.95 2.81
CA GLN A 63 6.16 -6.74 3.37
C GLN A 63 5.08 -6.22 2.41
N PRO A 64 3.94 -5.76 2.95
CA PRO A 64 2.90 -5.15 2.13
C PRO A 64 3.50 -3.99 1.31
N ILE A 65 3.27 -4.03 0.01
CA ILE A 65 3.74 -2.99 -0.91
C ILE A 65 2.61 -1.98 -1.05
N LYS A 66 2.92 -0.72 -0.76
CA LYS A 66 2.00 0.37 -1.05
C LYS A 66 2.04 0.68 -2.54
N ILE A 67 0.87 0.78 -3.15
CA ILE A 67 0.71 1.17 -4.55
C ILE A 67 -0.10 2.45 -4.59
N ARG A 68 0.33 3.37 -5.45
CA ARG A 68 -0.27 4.68 -5.63
C ARG A 68 -0.66 4.89 -7.08
N ALA A 69 -1.76 5.58 -7.29
CA ALA A 69 -2.14 6.18 -8.57
C ALA A 69 -2.61 7.63 -8.33
N ASP A 70 -2.25 8.52 -9.24
CA ASP A 70 -2.68 9.92 -9.21
C ASP A 70 -3.67 10.15 -10.35
N ILE A 71 -4.86 10.63 -10.00
CA ILE A 71 -5.94 10.89 -10.93
C ILE A 71 -6.41 12.34 -10.79
N GLU A 72 -6.69 12.95 -11.93
CA GLU A 72 -7.33 14.24 -12.01
C GLU A 72 -8.80 14.01 -12.39
N VAL A 73 -9.72 14.53 -11.57
CA VAL A 73 -11.15 14.36 -11.83
C VAL A 73 -11.80 15.73 -11.87
N SER A 74 -12.32 16.08 -13.04
CA SER A 74 -12.94 17.38 -13.31
C SER A 74 -14.37 17.18 -13.82
N CYS A 75 -15.32 17.93 -13.28
CA CYS A 75 -16.70 17.92 -13.75
C CYS A 75 -17.27 19.35 -13.74
N PHE A 76 -17.72 19.82 -14.90
CA PHE A 76 -18.20 21.19 -15.11
C PHE A 76 -19.74 21.29 -15.07
N GLY A 77 -20.44 20.17 -14.84
CA GLY A 77 -21.90 20.15 -14.74
C GLY A 77 -22.42 20.83 -13.46
N TYR A 78 -23.70 21.19 -13.47
CA TYR A 78 -24.40 21.83 -12.35
C TYR A 78 -24.32 21.01 -11.04
N GLN A 79 -24.22 19.67 -11.15
CA GLN A 79 -24.02 18.73 -10.02
C GLN A 79 -22.59 18.16 -9.98
N GLY A 80 -21.59 18.91 -10.45
CA GLY A 80 -20.22 18.40 -10.64
C GLY A 80 -19.60 17.81 -9.37
N ILE A 81 -19.78 18.46 -8.22
CA ILE A 81 -19.23 17.99 -6.94
C ILE A 81 -19.89 16.68 -6.49
N GLU A 82 -21.20 16.53 -6.68
CA GLU A 82 -21.91 15.29 -6.35
C GLU A 82 -21.50 14.16 -7.30
N ALA A 83 -21.33 14.45 -8.59
CA ALA A 83 -20.83 13.50 -9.58
C ALA A 83 -19.44 12.99 -9.22
N VAL A 84 -18.51 13.88 -8.85
CA VAL A 84 -17.15 13.51 -8.41
C VAL A 84 -17.21 12.65 -7.16
N LYS A 85 -17.98 13.05 -6.13
CA LYS A 85 -18.14 12.25 -4.90
C LYS A 85 -18.72 10.85 -5.19
N LYS A 86 -19.70 10.75 -6.10
CA LYS A 86 -20.31 9.48 -6.49
C LYS A 86 -19.32 8.59 -7.25
N ALA A 87 -18.54 9.17 -8.16
CA ALA A 87 -17.51 8.45 -8.91
C ALA A 87 -16.42 7.91 -7.98
N LEU A 88 -15.89 8.74 -7.07
CA LEU A 88 -14.86 8.31 -6.11
C LEU A 88 -15.38 7.24 -5.15
N LYS A 89 -16.64 7.33 -4.69
CA LYS A 89 -17.28 6.26 -3.89
C LYS A 89 -17.44 4.96 -4.68
N ALA A 90 -17.76 5.02 -5.97
CA ALA A 90 -17.83 3.83 -6.81
C ALA A 90 -16.45 3.16 -6.98
N GLY A 91 -15.38 3.97 -7.09
CA GLY A 91 -14.01 3.47 -7.06
C GLY A 91 -13.62 2.84 -5.72
N GLU A 92 -14.03 3.44 -4.61
CA GLU A 92 -13.78 2.90 -3.26
C GLU A 92 -14.59 1.62 -2.98
N ALA A 93 -15.78 1.47 -3.57
CA ALA A 93 -16.59 0.24 -3.48
C ALA A 93 -15.95 -0.97 -4.19
N CYS A 94 -14.98 -0.76 -5.07
CA CYS A 94 -14.19 -1.83 -5.68
C CYS A 94 -13.09 -2.35 -4.75
N SER A 95 -12.96 -1.80 -3.54
CA SER A 95 -12.02 -2.29 -2.54
C SER A 95 -12.39 -3.70 -2.06
N THR A 96 -11.38 -4.55 -1.96
CA THR A 96 -11.49 -5.90 -1.38
C THR A 96 -10.80 -5.93 -0.02
N GLU A 97 -11.11 -6.94 0.80
CA GLU A 97 -10.50 -7.07 2.14
C GLU A 97 -8.97 -7.26 2.06
N GLU A 98 -8.48 -7.84 0.96
CA GLU A 98 -7.06 -8.00 0.65
C GLU A 98 -6.41 -6.76 0.02
N VAL A 99 -7.20 -5.87 -0.60
CA VAL A 99 -6.73 -4.67 -1.31
C VAL A 99 -7.61 -3.47 -0.92
N PRO A 100 -7.39 -2.87 0.27
CA PRO A 100 -8.12 -1.68 0.69
C PRO A 100 -7.67 -0.47 -0.16
N ILE A 101 -8.60 0.16 -0.86
CA ILE A 101 -8.36 1.38 -1.64
C ILE A 101 -8.76 2.58 -0.79
N LYS A 102 -7.86 3.54 -0.62
CA LYS A 102 -8.14 4.84 0.04
C LYS A 102 -7.88 5.96 -0.94
N ILE A 103 -8.87 6.83 -1.14
CA ILE A 103 -8.76 7.99 -2.01
C ILE A 103 -8.67 9.25 -1.15
N ARG A 104 -7.66 10.09 -1.39
CA ARG A 104 -7.46 11.38 -0.71
C ARG A 104 -7.40 12.50 -1.73
N LEU A 105 -7.98 13.64 -1.36
CA LEU A 105 -7.80 14.89 -2.11
C LEU A 105 -6.44 15.48 -1.77
N VAL A 106 -5.63 15.81 -2.78
CA VAL A 106 -4.40 16.58 -2.59
C VAL A 106 -4.71 18.06 -2.81
N ALA A 107 -5.22 18.38 -3.99
CA ALA A 107 -5.66 19.71 -4.40
C ALA A 107 -6.85 19.52 -5.36
N PRO A 108 -7.84 20.41 -5.44
CA PRO A 108 -8.73 20.40 -6.61
C PRO A 108 -7.88 20.71 -7.87
N PRO A 109 -7.94 19.95 -8.98
CA PRO A 109 -8.69 18.71 -9.29
C PRO A 109 -7.92 17.37 -9.12
N MET A 110 -6.76 17.37 -8.45
CA MET A 110 -5.90 16.21 -8.19
C MET A 110 -6.30 15.38 -6.94
N TYR A 111 -6.53 14.09 -7.18
CA TYR A 111 -6.79 13.08 -6.17
C TYR A 111 -5.70 11.99 -6.21
N VAL A 112 -5.36 11.46 -5.05
CA VAL A 112 -4.44 10.33 -4.91
C VAL A 112 -5.19 9.10 -4.41
N MET A 113 -5.00 7.98 -5.10
CA MET A 113 -5.48 6.67 -4.69
C MET A 113 -4.30 5.89 -4.12
N THR A 114 -4.46 5.35 -2.92
CA THR A 114 -3.44 4.51 -2.26
C THR A 114 -4.05 3.18 -1.88
N THR A 115 -3.35 2.09 -2.18
CA THR A 115 -3.68 0.76 -1.67
C THR A 115 -2.46 0.11 -1.07
N ASN A 116 -2.67 -0.85 -0.17
CA ASN A 116 -1.62 -1.63 0.45
C ASN A 116 -1.95 -3.11 0.26
N SER A 117 -1.11 -3.85 -0.47
CA SER A 117 -1.34 -5.28 -0.73
C SER A 117 -0.03 -6.05 -0.77
N LEU A 118 -0.12 -7.36 -0.53
CA LEU A 118 0.98 -8.30 -0.65
C LEU A 118 1.26 -8.68 -2.11
N ASP A 119 0.22 -8.66 -2.95
CA ASP A 119 0.33 -8.96 -4.38
C ASP A 119 0.32 -7.68 -5.22
N LYS A 120 1.46 -7.43 -5.86
CA LYS A 120 1.63 -6.27 -6.75
C LYS A 120 0.75 -6.35 -7.98
N ALA A 121 0.57 -7.53 -8.57
CA ALA A 121 -0.16 -7.68 -9.83
C ALA A 121 -1.66 -7.50 -9.61
N ALA A 122 -2.22 -8.23 -8.64
CA ALA A 122 -3.64 -8.13 -8.30
C ALA A 122 -4.04 -6.71 -7.85
N ALA A 123 -3.17 -6.02 -7.11
CA ALA A 123 -3.46 -4.65 -6.66
C ALA A 123 -3.41 -3.62 -7.80
N ILE A 124 -2.54 -3.80 -8.80
CA ILE A 124 -2.53 -2.94 -10.00
C ILE A 124 -3.82 -3.14 -10.79
N GLU A 125 -4.22 -4.38 -11.04
CA GLU A 125 -5.45 -4.71 -11.78
C GLU A 125 -6.71 -4.18 -11.07
N THR A 126 -6.76 -4.30 -9.74
CA THR A 126 -7.87 -3.77 -8.93
C THR A 126 -7.93 -2.24 -9.02
N LEU A 127 -6.78 -1.56 -8.97
CA LEU A 127 -6.70 -0.10 -9.14
C LEU A 127 -7.10 0.34 -10.55
N GLU A 128 -6.68 -0.37 -11.59
CA GLU A 128 -7.07 -0.07 -12.98
C GLU A 128 -8.59 -0.25 -13.17
N THR A 129 -9.16 -1.30 -12.59
CA THR A 129 -10.61 -1.54 -12.60
C THR A 129 -11.36 -0.40 -11.88
N ALA A 130 -10.84 0.04 -10.73
CA ALA A 130 -11.42 1.18 -10.00
C ALA A 130 -11.35 2.47 -10.82
N ILE A 131 -10.23 2.76 -11.49
CA ILE A 131 -10.08 3.93 -12.37
C ILE A 131 -11.08 3.88 -13.52
N SER A 132 -11.24 2.72 -14.17
CA SER A 132 -12.22 2.53 -15.25
C SER A 132 -13.66 2.78 -14.77
N ASN A 133 -14.01 2.34 -13.55
CA ASN A 133 -15.34 2.57 -12.98
C ASN A 133 -15.57 4.05 -12.63
N ILE A 134 -14.54 4.75 -12.14
CA ILE A 134 -14.58 6.20 -11.90
C ILE A 134 -14.76 6.93 -13.24
N GLU A 135 -14.04 6.53 -14.28
CA GLU A 135 -14.11 7.12 -15.63
C GLU A 135 -15.52 6.97 -16.22
N GLN A 136 -16.10 5.76 -16.20
CA GLN A 136 -17.45 5.54 -16.68
C GLN A 136 -18.49 6.38 -15.92
N THR A 137 -18.34 6.48 -14.59
CA THR A 137 -19.25 7.25 -13.75
C THR A 137 -19.11 8.76 -14.01
N ILE A 138 -17.88 9.27 -14.22
CA ILE A 138 -17.67 10.70 -14.43
C ILE A 138 -18.10 11.13 -15.84
N VAL A 139 -17.86 10.31 -16.86
CA VAL A 139 -18.27 10.56 -18.25
C VAL A 139 -19.79 10.58 -18.37
N ALA A 140 -20.50 9.69 -17.66
CA ALA A 140 -21.96 9.70 -17.59
C ALA A 140 -22.53 11.02 -17.02
N ASN A 141 -21.76 11.73 -16.20
CA ASN A 141 -22.15 13.00 -15.58
C ASN A 141 -21.49 14.22 -16.26
N GLN A 142 -21.00 14.08 -17.51
CA GLN A 142 -20.35 15.15 -18.28
C GLN A 142 -19.05 15.70 -17.66
N GLY A 143 -18.31 14.86 -16.93
CA GLY A 143 -16.96 15.17 -16.49
C GLY A 143 -15.88 14.39 -17.24
N THR A 144 -14.62 14.70 -16.94
CA THR A 144 -13.42 14.12 -17.54
C THR A 144 -12.48 13.62 -16.44
N LEU A 145 -11.87 12.46 -16.67
CA LEU A 145 -10.83 11.90 -15.82
C LEU A 145 -9.52 11.84 -16.61
N THR A 146 -8.42 12.32 -16.00
CA THR A 146 -7.07 12.23 -16.56
C THR A 146 -6.18 11.49 -15.57
N VAL A 147 -5.53 10.41 -16.00
CA VAL A 147 -4.57 9.69 -15.16
C VAL A 147 -3.20 10.35 -15.29
N ILE A 148 -2.75 11.04 -14.25
CA ILE A 148 -1.43 11.68 -14.21
C ILE A 148 -0.36 10.62 -13.95
N MET A 149 -0.60 9.72 -13.00
CA MET A 149 0.30 8.63 -12.64
C MET A 149 -0.47 7.31 -12.59
N LYS A 150 -0.06 6.36 -13.44
CA LYS A 150 -0.58 5.00 -13.42
C LYS A 150 -0.23 4.28 -12.11
N PRO A 151 -0.98 3.23 -11.72
CA PRO A 151 -0.71 2.46 -10.53
C PRO A 151 0.74 1.96 -10.46
N LYS A 152 1.51 2.48 -9.50
CA LYS A 152 2.91 2.10 -9.30
C LYS A 152 3.18 1.83 -7.82
N ALA A 153 4.01 0.83 -7.56
CA ALA A 153 4.54 0.59 -6.22
C ALA A 153 5.37 1.80 -5.78
N VAL A 154 5.03 2.37 -4.62
CA VAL A 154 5.71 3.53 -4.05
C VAL A 154 6.79 3.09 -3.07
N SER A 155 7.90 3.83 -3.09
CA SER A 155 8.98 3.72 -2.12
C SER A 155 8.79 4.72 -0.98
N GLU A 156 9.53 4.56 0.12
CA GLU A 156 9.52 5.52 1.24
C GLU A 156 9.88 6.95 0.79
N THR A 157 10.71 7.08 -0.24
CA THR A 157 11.08 8.38 -0.82
C THR A 157 9.87 9.06 -1.47
N ASP A 158 9.10 8.32 -2.26
CA ASP A 158 7.90 8.85 -2.94
C ASP A 158 6.81 9.25 -1.92
N GLU A 159 6.70 8.52 -0.81
CA GLU A 159 5.78 8.88 0.29
C GLU A 159 6.18 10.18 0.97
N ARG A 160 7.48 10.41 1.17
CA ARG A 160 7.98 11.65 1.78
C ARG A 160 7.71 12.85 0.88
N GLU A 161 7.99 12.71 -0.41
CA GLU A 161 7.70 13.76 -1.40
C GLU A 161 6.20 14.09 -1.46
N LEU A 162 5.34 13.08 -1.36
CA LEU A 162 3.88 13.30 -1.30
C LEU A 162 3.45 14.03 -0.04
N ALA A 163 3.98 13.63 1.12
CA ALA A 163 3.67 14.28 2.39
C ALA A 163 4.10 15.75 2.38
N ASP A 164 5.28 16.04 1.82
CA ASP A 164 5.77 17.41 1.64
C ASP A 164 4.88 18.22 0.69
N LEU A 165 4.44 17.60 -0.42
CA LEU A 165 3.50 18.22 -1.36
C LEU A 165 2.14 18.51 -0.70
N MET A 166 1.57 17.53 0.02
CA MET A 166 0.31 17.70 0.75
C MET A 166 0.42 18.82 1.78
N ALA A 167 1.49 18.85 2.57
CA ALA A 167 1.71 19.89 3.58
C ALA A 167 1.95 21.28 2.99
N ARG A 168 2.46 21.37 1.76
CA ARG A 168 2.59 22.63 1.03
C ARG A 168 1.25 23.11 0.50
N VAL A 169 0.49 22.24 -0.16
CA VAL A 169 -0.84 22.57 -0.70
C VAL A 169 -1.81 22.90 0.42
N GLU A 170 -1.76 22.20 1.55
CA GLU A 170 -2.58 22.51 2.71
C GLU A 170 -2.26 23.90 3.27
N ARG A 171 -0.98 24.29 3.33
CA ARG A 171 -0.58 25.66 3.71
C ARG A 171 -1.06 26.72 2.71
N GLU A 172 -0.96 26.45 1.41
CA GLU A 172 -1.43 27.36 0.37
C GLU A 172 -2.97 27.50 0.38
N ASN A 173 -3.70 26.45 0.76
CA ASN A 173 -5.15 26.48 0.91
C ASN A 173 -5.63 27.04 2.27
N ALA A 174 -4.79 27.00 3.31
CA ALA A 174 -5.21 27.31 4.68
C ALA A 174 -5.46 28.80 4.94
N GLU A 175 -4.83 29.73 4.21
CA GLU A 175 -4.95 31.15 4.55
C GLU A 175 -4.86 32.07 3.30
N ILE A 176 -6.01 32.34 2.69
CA ILE A 176 -6.25 33.60 1.96
C ILE A 176 -7.48 34.24 2.61
N SER A 177 -7.26 34.96 3.71
CA SER A 177 -8.27 35.86 4.28
C SER A 177 -8.34 37.10 3.39
N GLY A 178 -9.26 37.10 2.42
CA GLY A 178 -9.44 38.19 1.46
C GLY A 178 -10.14 39.45 2.01
N ASP A 179 -9.98 39.75 3.31
CA ASP A 179 -10.66 40.90 3.96
C ASP A 179 -9.69 41.91 4.60
N ASP A 180 -8.47 42.02 4.06
CA ASP A 180 -7.48 43.03 4.49
C ASP A 180 -7.23 44.10 3.40
N ASP A 181 -8.27 44.44 2.63
CA ASP A 181 -8.28 45.62 1.75
C ASP A 181 -9.41 46.57 2.20
N ARG A 182 -9.36 46.99 3.47
CA ARG A 182 -10.10 48.17 3.92
C ARG A 182 -9.38 49.41 3.41
N SER A 183 -9.97 49.97 2.36
CA SER A 183 -9.69 51.28 1.78
C SER A 183 -9.36 52.34 2.85
N ASP A 184 -8.08 52.66 3.02
CA ASP A 184 -7.64 53.95 3.57
C ASP A 184 -7.45 54.92 2.37
N GLU A 185 -8.57 55.36 1.80
CA GLU A 185 -8.67 56.63 1.06
C GLU A 185 -9.67 57.54 1.79
N GLU A 186 -9.15 58.32 2.75
CA GLU A 186 -9.43 59.76 3.01
C GLU A 186 -8.92 60.21 4.40
#